data_AF-A0A7W8P9F2-F1
#
_entry.id   AF-A0A7W8P9F2-F1
#
_cell.length_a   1.000
_cell.length_b   1.000
_cell.length_c   1.000
_cell.angle_alpha   90.00
_cell.angle_beta   90.00
_cell.angle_gamma   90.00
#
_symmetry.space_group_name_H-M   'P 1'
#
loop_
_entity.id
_entity.type
_entity.pdbx_description
1 polymer ?
#
loop_
_entity_poly.entity_id
_entity_poly.type
_entity_poly.pdbx_seq_one_letter_code
_entity_poly.pdbx_strand_id
1 'polypeptide(L)'
;MNIATAGLDLAKSVMQVHAVNSRGKIVVRKKQRRTDVLRYFATLEPCVIGMEARASSHYWGRELTKLGHTVRLIAPQFVRPYVKSNKTDAADAEAICEAITRPNMRFVPLKTQAQQTVLSLHRARAGRVKSRIALANQIRGLLGEFGIVLPQGTNCLANGPWPLFPLVTMGILSRSGR
;
A
#
# COMPACT_ATOMS: atom_id res chain seq x y z
N MET A 1 -19.64 11.42 24.07
CA MET A 1 -18.19 11.33 24.39
C MET A 1 -17.46 12.28 23.45
N ASN A 2 -16.80 13.32 23.95
CA ASN A 2 -16.09 14.27 23.09
C ASN A 2 -14.71 13.71 22.71
N ILE A 3 -14.57 13.25 21.47
CA ILE A 3 -13.31 12.78 20.87
C ILE A 3 -12.78 13.90 19.98
N ALA A 4 -11.60 14.42 20.30
CA ALA A 4 -10.96 15.46 19.50
C ALA A 4 -10.04 14.85 18.43
N THR A 5 -9.27 13.84 18.82
CA THR A 5 -8.26 13.21 17.97
C THR A 5 -8.31 11.69 18.11
N ALA A 6 -8.19 10.97 17.00
CA ALA A 6 -8.09 9.53 16.96
C ALA A 6 -6.91 9.07 16.09
N GLY A 7 -6.12 8.13 16.59
CA GLY A 7 -5.22 7.31 15.79
C GLY A 7 -5.92 6.02 15.37
N LEU A 8 -5.88 5.72 14.08
CA LEU A 8 -6.42 4.50 13.50
C LEU A 8 -5.29 3.72 12.84
N ASP A 9 -4.92 2.59 13.44
CA ASP A 9 -3.98 1.65 12.82
C ASP A 9 -4.73 0.68 11.90
N LEU A 10 -4.28 0.62 10.64
CA LEU A 10 -4.96 -0.08 9.56
C LEU A 10 -4.40 -1.49 9.38
N ALA A 11 -5.27 -2.48 9.52
CA ALA A 11 -4.98 -3.87 9.18
C ALA A 11 -6.05 -4.48 8.25
N LYS A 12 -5.83 -5.74 7.85
CA LYS A 12 -6.68 -6.45 6.88
C LYS A 12 -8.10 -6.68 7.41
N SER A 13 -8.24 -7.11 8.68
CA SER A 13 -9.54 -7.57 9.21
C SER A 13 -9.96 -6.83 10.49
N VAL A 14 -9.02 -6.54 11.38
CA VAL A 14 -9.28 -5.87 12.66
C VAL A 14 -8.31 -4.70 12.78
N MET A 15 -8.85 -3.50 12.95
CA MET A 15 -8.10 -2.26 13.09
C MET A 15 -8.08 -1.85 14.56
N GLN A 16 -7.12 -1.02 14.95
CA GLN A 16 -7.07 -0.47 16.31
C GLN A 16 -7.39 1.00 16.30
N VAL A 17 -8.28 1.41 17.19
CA VAL A 17 -8.65 2.80 17.43
C VAL A 17 -8.08 3.21 18.78
N HIS A 18 -7.33 4.29 18.80
CA HIS A 18 -6.93 5.00 20.00
C HIS A 18 -7.41 6.45 19.90
N ALA A 19 -8.25 6.92 20.82
CA ALA A 19 -8.83 8.26 20.74
C ALA A 19 -8.72 9.02 22.06
N VAL A 20 -8.47 10.32 21.95
CA VAL A 20 -8.30 11.25 23.07
C VAL A 20 -9.26 12.42 22.95
N ASN A 21 -9.61 13.02 24.09
CA ASN A 21 -10.35 14.28 24.12
C ASN A 21 -9.43 15.48 23.87
N SER A 22 -9.98 16.70 23.90
CA SER A 22 -9.24 17.96 23.70
C SER A 22 -8.13 18.20 24.74
N ARG A 23 -8.19 17.53 25.90
CA ARG A 23 -7.18 17.59 26.97
C ARG A 23 -6.13 16.47 26.86
N GLY A 24 -6.16 15.68 25.78
CA GLY A 24 -5.26 14.55 25.58
C GLY A 24 -5.56 13.33 26.46
N LYS A 25 -6.66 13.32 27.22
CA LYS A 25 -7.05 12.15 28.02
C LYS A 25 -7.65 11.09 27.11
N ILE A 26 -7.19 9.84 27.27
CA ILE A 26 -7.71 8.68 26.53
C ILE A 26 -9.19 8.49 26.83
N VAL A 27 -9.99 8.40 25.77
CA VAL A 27 -11.46 8.15 25.82
C VAL A 27 -11.78 6.78 25.24
N VAL A 28 -11.08 6.37 24.19
CA VAL A 28 -11.30 5.09 23.52
C VAL A 28 -9.97 4.40 23.24
N ARG A 29 -9.90 3.10 23.56
CA ARG A 29 -8.85 2.19 23.10
C ARG A 29 -9.50 0.84 22.79
N LYS A 30 -9.72 0.55 21.51
CA LYS A 30 -10.44 -0.67 21.12
C LYS A 30 -10.08 -1.20 19.75
N LYS A 31 -10.31 -2.50 19.59
CA LYS A 31 -10.32 -3.19 18.29
C LYS A 31 -11.63 -2.91 17.57
N GLN A 32 -11.57 -2.65 16.27
CA GLN A 32 -12.73 -2.46 15.41
C GLN A 32 -12.60 -3.38 14.20
N ARG A 33 -13.63 -4.20 13.93
CA ARG A 33 -13.67 -5.01 12.70
C ARG A 33 -13.77 -4.09 11.50
N ARG A 34 -13.10 -4.44 10.41
CA ARG A 34 -13.05 -3.67 9.17
C ARG A 34 -14.44 -3.25 8.67
N THR A 35 -15.42 -4.15 8.73
CA THR A 35 -16.81 -3.94 8.32
C THR A 35 -17.54 -2.88 9.15
N ASP A 36 -17.10 -2.66 10.38
CA ASP A 36 -17.79 -1.82 11.35
C ASP A 36 -17.06 -0.49 11.59
N VAL A 37 -15.93 -0.23 10.92
CA VAL A 37 -15.16 1.01 11.08
C VAL A 37 -16.00 2.22 10.68
N LEU A 38 -16.58 2.22 9.48
CA LEU A 38 -17.39 3.36 9.01
C LEU A 38 -18.62 3.58 9.88
N ARG A 39 -19.30 2.49 10.29
CA ARG A 39 -20.44 2.57 11.22
C ARG A 39 -20.05 3.22 12.54
N TYR A 40 -18.91 2.82 13.10
CA TYR A 40 -18.43 3.40 14.35
C TYR A 40 -18.11 4.89 14.20
N PHE A 41 -17.36 5.28 13.18
CA PHE A 41 -17.00 6.69 12.97
C PHE A 41 -18.21 7.57 12.63
N ALA A 42 -19.23 7.02 11.94
CA ALA A 42 -20.49 7.74 11.68
C ALA A 42 -21.28 8.09 12.95
N THR A 43 -21.05 7.40 14.08
CA THR A 43 -21.67 7.76 15.37
C THR A 43 -20.92 8.86 16.13
N LEU A 44 -19.76 9.29 15.64
CA LEU A 44 -18.92 10.28 16.31
C LEU A 44 -19.12 11.65 15.67
N GLU A 45 -18.99 12.70 16.49
CA GLU A 45 -18.83 14.06 15.97
C GLU A 45 -17.54 14.17 15.12
N PRO A 46 -17.48 15.11 14.16
CA PRO A 46 -16.28 15.42 13.40
C PRO A 46 -15.05 15.58 14.30
N CYS A 47 -13.98 14.87 13.96
CA CYS A 47 -12.74 14.84 14.74
C CYS A 47 -11.54 14.67 13.80
N VAL A 48 -10.34 14.85 14.35
CA VAL A 48 -9.10 14.67 13.61
C VAL A 48 -8.66 13.21 13.66
N ILE A 49 -8.52 12.56 12.51
CA ILE A 49 -8.11 11.15 12.42
C ILE A 49 -6.72 11.03 11.80
N GLY A 50 -5.80 10.46 12.54
CA GLY A 50 -4.47 10.07 12.07
C GLY A 50 -4.48 8.64 11.57
N MET A 51 -3.80 8.40 10.45
CA MET A 51 -3.48 7.07 9.95
C MET A 51 -2.07 7.05 9.36
N GLU A 52 -1.40 5.90 9.43
CA GLU A 52 -0.20 5.70 8.63
C GLU A 52 -0.51 5.70 7.12
N ALA A 53 0.35 6.32 6.33
CA ALA A 53 0.31 6.33 4.88
C ALA A 53 0.75 4.97 4.30
N ARG A 54 -0.02 3.93 4.61
CA ARG A 54 0.23 2.53 4.21
C ARG A 54 -0.85 1.99 3.26
N ALA A 55 -0.83 0.68 3.02
CA ALA A 55 -1.84 0.00 2.22
C ALA A 55 -3.27 0.38 2.68
N SER A 56 -4.15 0.66 1.71
CA SER A 56 -5.54 1.10 1.90
C SER A 56 -5.78 2.45 2.61
N SER A 57 -4.74 3.15 3.08
CA SER A 57 -4.90 4.44 3.78
C SER A 57 -5.65 5.49 2.97
N HIS A 58 -5.42 5.57 1.67
CA HIS A 58 -6.12 6.51 0.80
C HIS A 58 -7.62 6.19 0.66
N TYR A 59 -8.00 4.91 0.64
CA TYR A 59 -9.42 4.52 0.63
C TYR A 59 -10.09 4.95 1.94
N TRP A 60 -9.51 4.55 3.07
CA TRP A 60 -10.06 4.89 4.39
C TRP A 60 -10.11 6.37 4.64
N GLY A 61 -9.08 7.12 4.21
CA GLY A 61 -9.09 8.56 4.36
C GLY A 61 -10.23 9.21 3.59
N ARG A 62 -10.52 8.77 2.36
CA ARG A 62 -11.67 9.30 1.61
C ARG A 62 -12.99 8.96 2.27
N GLU A 63 -13.19 7.72 2.71
CA GLU A 63 -14.46 7.32 3.35
C GLU A 63 -14.69 8.04 4.68
N LEU A 64 -13.65 8.19 5.51
CA LEU A 64 -13.76 8.91 6.78
C LEU A 64 -13.95 10.43 6.57
N THR A 65 -13.35 11.01 5.53
CA THR A 65 -13.60 12.41 5.16
C THR A 65 -15.03 12.64 4.68
N LYS A 66 -15.67 11.68 3.98
CA LYS A 66 -17.09 11.78 3.61
C LYS A 66 -18.02 11.83 4.84
N LEU A 67 -17.60 11.25 5.96
CA LEU A 67 -18.33 11.32 7.24
C LEU A 67 -18.09 12.65 7.99
N GLY A 68 -17.32 13.58 7.42
CA GLY A 68 -17.05 14.89 8.01
C GLY A 68 -15.78 14.97 8.86
N HIS A 69 -15.03 13.87 9.02
CA HIS A 69 -13.79 13.88 9.79
C HIS A 69 -12.62 14.50 9.01
N THR A 70 -11.71 15.15 9.74
CA THR A 70 -10.47 15.65 9.17
C THR A 70 -9.40 14.56 9.24
N VAL A 71 -9.09 13.95 8.10
CA VAL A 71 -8.10 12.87 8.04
C VAL A 71 -6.72 13.42 7.69
N ARG A 72 -5.68 13.00 8.43
CA ARG A 72 -4.28 13.28 8.08
C ARG A 72 -3.47 12.00 8.03
N LEU A 73 -2.76 11.79 6.91
CA LEU A 73 -1.89 10.63 6.72
C LEU A 73 -0.47 10.96 7.14
N ILE A 74 0.19 10.07 7.88
CA ILE A 74 1.56 10.26 8.37
C ILE A 74 2.47 9.19 7.74
N ALA A 75 3.64 9.58 7.24
CA ALA A 75 4.61 8.60 6.75
C ALA A 75 5.07 7.69 7.91
N PRO A 76 5.20 6.35 7.70
CA PRO A 76 5.54 5.42 8.79
C PRO A 76 6.83 5.79 9.55
N GLN A 77 7.81 6.36 8.85
CA GLN A 77 9.06 6.84 9.44
C GLN A 77 8.88 7.95 10.49
N PHE A 78 7.79 8.73 10.41
CA PHE A 78 7.45 9.77 11.38
C PHE A 78 6.57 9.25 12.51
N VAL A 79 5.93 8.09 12.36
CA VAL A 79 5.15 7.45 13.44
C VAL A 79 6.07 6.64 14.36
N ARG A 80 7.06 5.95 13.78
CA ARG A 80 7.98 5.05 14.50
C ARG A 80 8.58 5.65 15.80
N PRO A 81 9.02 6.92 15.87
CA PRO A 81 9.57 7.48 17.10
C PRO A 81 8.57 7.59 18.27
N TYR A 82 7.26 7.52 17.99
CA TYR A 82 6.20 7.62 19.00
C TYR A 82 5.75 6.26 19.54
N VAL A 83 6.34 5.16 19.06
CA VAL A 83 6.05 3.81 19.57
C VAL A 83 6.88 3.57 20.83
N LYS A 84 6.22 3.60 22.00
CA LYS A 84 6.87 3.58 23.33
C LYS A 84 7.36 2.21 23.78
N SER A 85 6.84 1.12 23.21
CA SER A 85 7.10 -0.25 23.65
C SER A 85 7.18 -1.21 22.46
N ASN A 86 7.11 -2.52 22.71
CA ASN A 86 7.07 -3.53 21.66
C ASN A 86 5.97 -3.25 20.64
N LYS A 87 6.25 -3.59 19.38
CA LYS A 87 5.31 -3.37 18.28
C LYS A 87 4.03 -4.16 18.48
N THR A 88 2.92 -3.46 18.62
CA THR A 88 1.56 -4.00 18.65
C THR A 88 0.62 -3.04 17.94
N ASP A 89 -0.45 -3.53 17.32
CA ASP A 89 -1.43 -2.67 16.63
C ASP A 89 -2.01 -1.58 17.57
N ALA A 90 -2.13 -1.88 18.87
CA ALA A 90 -2.62 -0.93 19.87
C ALA A 90 -1.60 0.17 20.19
N ALA A 91 -0.31 -0.18 20.22
CA ALA A 91 0.79 0.78 20.39
C ALA A 91 0.98 1.63 19.14
N ASP A 92 0.83 1.03 17.95
CA ASP A 92 0.87 1.76 16.67
C ASP A 92 -0.29 2.78 16.60
N ALA A 93 -1.52 2.42 16.99
CA ALA A 93 -2.64 3.35 17.03
C ALA A 93 -2.43 4.52 18.03
N GLU A 94 -1.86 4.25 19.20
CA GLU A 94 -1.48 5.29 20.16
C GLU A 94 -0.40 6.23 19.57
N ALA A 95 0.64 5.66 18.97
CA ALA A 95 1.73 6.41 18.34
C ALA A 95 1.22 7.32 17.22
N ILE A 96 0.29 6.84 16.39
CA ILE A 96 -0.36 7.65 15.35
C ILE A 96 -1.15 8.81 15.98
N CYS A 97 -1.93 8.52 17.03
CA CYS A 97 -2.73 9.52 17.74
C CYS A 97 -1.85 10.60 18.39
N GLU A 98 -0.67 10.22 18.88
CA GLU A 98 0.29 11.15 19.43
C GLU A 98 0.97 11.98 18.33
N ALA A 99 1.44 11.33 17.26
CA ALA A 99 2.16 11.96 16.16
C ALA A 99 1.34 13.06 15.46
N ILE A 100 0.03 12.84 15.24
CA ILE A 100 -0.82 13.82 14.54
C ILE A 100 -1.00 15.14 15.30
N THR A 101 -0.79 15.15 16.61
CA THR A 101 -0.92 16.36 17.45
C THR A 101 0.29 17.28 17.37
N ARG A 102 1.39 16.83 16.76
CA ARG A 102 2.65 17.59 16.76
C ARG A 102 2.57 18.76 15.77
N PRO A 103 2.95 19.98 16.19
CA PRO A 103 2.72 21.20 15.41
C PRO A 103 3.49 21.20 14.07
N ASN A 104 4.69 20.62 14.05
CA ASN A 104 5.56 20.57 12.86
C ASN A 104 5.45 19.24 12.09
N MET A 105 4.35 18.50 12.26
CA MET A 105 4.17 17.21 11.60
C MET A 105 3.95 17.37 10.10
N ARG A 106 4.67 16.57 9.30
CA ARG A 106 4.52 16.54 7.84
C ARG A 106 3.55 15.45 7.43
N PHE A 107 2.46 15.87 6.78
CA PHE A 107 1.41 14.95 6.34
C PHE A 107 1.58 14.56 4.87
N VAL A 108 1.23 13.31 4.57
CA VAL A 108 1.12 12.81 3.20
C VAL A 108 -0.25 13.24 2.65
N PRO A 109 -0.31 13.89 1.47
CA PRO A 109 -1.59 14.27 0.87
C PRO A 109 -2.50 13.06 0.62
N LEU A 110 -3.77 13.21 1.01
CA LEU A 110 -4.81 12.25 0.67
C LEU A 110 -5.10 12.34 -0.83
N LYS A 111 -4.91 11.24 -1.56
CA LYS A 111 -5.10 11.21 -3.01
C LYS A 111 -6.55 10.97 -3.37
N THR A 112 -7.01 11.66 -4.41
CA THR A 112 -8.28 11.34 -5.05
C THR A 112 -8.22 9.96 -5.71
N GLN A 113 -9.39 9.39 -6.02
CA GLN A 113 -9.45 8.11 -6.72
C GLN A 113 -8.74 8.20 -8.08
N ALA A 114 -8.93 9.27 -8.85
CA ALA A 114 -8.29 9.48 -10.13
C ALA A 114 -6.75 9.54 -10.02
N GLN A 115 -6.22 10.33 -9.07
CA GLN A 115 -4.77 10.39 -8.82
C GLN A 115 -4.20 9.02 -8.44
N GLN A 116 -4.91 8.26 -7.60
CA GLN A 116 -4.50 6.93 -7.19
C GLN A 116 -4.53 5.94 -8.38
N THR A 117 -5.53 6.02 -9.25
CA THR A 117 -5.65 5.19 -10.46
C THR A 117 -4.47 5.41 -11.40
N VAL A 118 -4.12 6.66 -11.71
CA VAL A 118 -2.97 6.98 -12.58
C VAL A 118 -1.66 6.42 -12.01
N LEU A 119 -1.42 6.60 -10.71
CA LEU A 119 -0.24 6.03 -10.06
C LEU A 119 -0.24 4.50 -10.09
N SER A 120 -1.40 3.87 -9.98
CA SER A 120 -1.54 2.41 -10.02
C SER A 120 -1.20 1.87 -11.42
N LEU A 121 -1.66 2.55 -12.47
CA LEU A 121 -1.30 2.23 -13.86
C LEU A 121 0.21 2.36 -14.11
N HIS A 122 0.83 3.45 -13.65
CA HIS A 122 2.27 3.64 -13.77
C HIS A 122 3.06 2.52 -13.07
N ARG A 123 2.64 2.13 -11.87
CA ARG A 123 3.25 1.00 -11.13
C ARG A 123 3.07 -0.34 -11.84
N ALA A 124 1.88 -0.61 -12.38
CA ALA A 124 1.61 -1.83 -13.15
C ALA A 124 2.51 -1.92 -14.38
N ARG A 125 2.66 -0.80 -15.12
CA ARG A 125 3.57 -0.71 -16.28
C ARG A 125 5.03 -0.94 -15.86
N ALA A 126 5.50 -0.25 -14.82
CA ALA A 126 6.86 -0.44 -14.31
C ALA A 126 7.12 -1.89 -13.88
N GLY A 127 6.16 -2.51 -13.19
CA GLY A 127 6.20 -3.92 -12.82
C GLY A 127 6.32 -4.84 -14.03
N ARG A 128 5.47 -4.64 -15.06
CA ARG A 128 5.55 -5.40 -16.32
C ARG A 128 6.91 -5.26 -17.01
N VAL A 129 7.45 -4.04 -17.07
CA VAL A 129 8.77 -3.80 -17.68
C VAL A 129 9.85 -4.56 -16.91
N LYS A 130 9.83 -4.48 -15.57
CA LYS A 130 10.78 -5.21 -14.71
C LYS A 130 10.66 -6.72 -14.90
N SER A 131 9.45 -7.27 -14.87
CA SER A 131 9.21 -8.71 -15.07
C SER A 131 9.66 -9.18 -16.44
N ARG A 132 9.41 -8.39 -17.50
CA ARG A 132 9.88 -8.70 -18.85
C ARG A 132 11.40 -8.76 -18.93
N ILE A 133 12.09 -7.78 -18.32
CA ILE A 133 13.56 -7.75 -18.30
C ILE A 133 14.12 -8.93 -17.48
N ALA A 134 13.52 -9.23 -16.33
CA ALA A 134 13.93 -10.36 -15.49
C ALA A 134 13.79 -11.70 -16.23
N LEU A 135 12.64 -11.94 -16.87
CA LEU A 135 12.40 -13.14 -17.66
C LEU A 135 13.37 -13.24 -18.85
N ALA A 136 13.61 -12.12 -19.54
CA ALA A 136 14.58 -12.05 -20.62
C ALA A 136 16.00 -12.43 -20.16
N ASN A 137 16.43 -11.91 -19.01
CA ASN A 137 17.73 -12.24 -18.44
C ASN A 137 17.80 -13.70 -17.99
N GLN A 138 16.72 -14.24 -17.43
CA GLN A 138 16.63 -15.65 -17.06
C GLN A 138 16.76 -16.58 -18.27
N ILE A 139 16.04 -16.29 -19.37
CA ILE A 139 16.16 -17.07 -20.62
C ILE A 139 17.59 -17.05 -21.15
N ARG A 140 18.25 -15.88 -21.18
CA ARG A 140 19.65 -15.80 -21.63
C ARG A 140 20.60 -16.61 -20.75
N GLY A 141 20.42 -16.55 -19.43
CA GLY A 141 21.21 -17.36 -18.50
C GLY A 141 21.06 -18.86 -18.78
N LEU A 142 19.82 -19.34 -18.94
CA LEU A 142 19.53 -20.75 -19.22
C LEU A 142 20.10 -21.21 -20.56
N LEU A 143 19.99 -20.40 -21.61
CA LEU A 143 20.56 -20.73 -22.93
C LEU A 143 22.09 -20.75 -22.94
N GLY A 144 22.71 -19.93 -22.07
CA GLY A 144 24.16 -19.93 -21.85
C GLY A 144 24.69 -21.28 -21.38
N GLU A 145 23.94 -22.04 -20.58
CA GLU A 145 24.30 -23.41 -20.14
C GLU A 145 24.43 -24.39 -21.32
N PHE A 146 23.76 -24.09 -22.44
CA PHE A 146 23.81 -24.89 -23.67
C PHE A 146 24.74 -24.27 -24.73
N GLY A 147 25.57 -23.29 -24.37
CA GLY A 147 26.50 -22.62 -25.27
C GLY A 147 25.84 -21.60 -26.23
N ILE A 148 24.55 -21.32 -26.08
CA ILE A 148 23.82 -20.37 -26.92
C ILE A 148 23.87 -18.99 -26.26
N VAL A 149 24.77 -18.12 -26.74
CA VAL A 149 24.94 -16.76 -26.23
C VAL A 149 24.12 -15.77 -27.05
N LEU A 150 23.15 -15.11 -26.42
CA LEU A 150 22.30 -14.10 -27.04
C LEU A 150 22.67 -12.67 -26.60
N PRO A 151 22.60 -11.66 -27.49
CA PRO A 151 22.88 -10.28 -27.13
C PRO A 151 21.83 -9.70 -26.16
N GLN A 152 22.23 -8.66 -25.44
CA GLN A 152 21.34 -7.93 -24.53
C GLN A 152 20.27 -7.16 -25.31
N GLY A 153 19.06 -7.12 -24.75
CA GLY A 153 17.90 -6.47 -25.38
C GLY A 153 16.71 -7.42 -25.49
N THR A 154 15.50 -6.88 -25.34
CA THR A 154 14.26 -7.68 -25.44
C THR A 154 13.92 -8.03 -26.88
N ASN A 155 14.23 -7.15 -27.84
CA ASN A 155 14.05 -7.42 -29.27
C ASN A 155 14.99 -8.52 -29.79
N CYS A 156 16.18 -8.62 -29.22
CA CYS A 156 17.19 -9.63 -29.57
C CYS A 156 16.77 -11.05 -29.17
N LEU A 157 15.92 -11.19 -28.15
CA LEU A 157 15.31 -12.48 -27.84
C LEU A 157 14.30 -12.84 -28.92
N ALA A 158 13.35 -11.96 -29.26
CA ALA A 158 12.34 -12.26 -30.28
C ALA A 158 12.96 -12.66 -31.64
N ASN A 159 14.05 -11.99 -32.02
CA ASN A 159 14.76 -12.18 -33.30
C ASN A 159 16.06 -12.99 -33.16
N GLY A 160 16.21 -13.75 -32.06
CA GLY A 160 17.41 -14.55 -31.84
C GLY A 160 17.59 -15.59 -32.96
N PRO A 161 18.84 -16.05 -33.21
CA PRO A 161 19.08 -17.19 -34.08
C PRO A 161 18.61 -18.44 -33.32
N TRP A 162 17.29 -18.63 -33.27
CA TRP A 162 16.69 -19.85 -32.74
C TRP A 162 17.16 -20.97 -33.67
N PRO A 163 18.11 -21.82 -33.24
CA PRO A 163 18.39 -23.01 -34.02
C PRO A 163 17.06 -23.73 -34.12
N LEU A 164 16.79 -24.35 -35.27
CA LEU A 164 15.71 -25.31 -35.41
C LEU A 164 16.00 -26.45 -34.42
N PHE A 165 15.66 -26.25 -33.13
CA PHE A 165 15.48 -27.32 -32.19
C PHE A 165 14.47 -28.24 -32.87
N PRO A 166 14.78 -29.55 -33.03
CA PRO A 166 13.89 -30.45 -33.72
C PRO A 166 12.50 -30.30 -33.09
N LEU A 167 11.51 -30.15 -33.96
CA LEU A 167 10.11 -29.75 -33.78
C LEU A 167 9.29 -30.63 -32.79
N VAL A 168 9.87 -31.08 -31.69
CA VAL A 168 9.19 -31.87 -30.65
C VAL A 168 8.51 -30.97 -29.61
N THR A 169 8.85 -29.68 -29.54
CA THR A 169 8.22 -28.70 -28.63
C THR A 169 7.28 -27.70 -29.30
N MET A 170 6.90 -27.92 -30.57
CA MET A 170 5.96 -27.06 -31.30
C MET A 170 4.49 -27.22 -30.86
N GLY A 171 4.22 -27.93 -29.76
CA GLY A 171 2.90 -28.02 -29.13
C GLY A 171 2.56 -26.89 -28.14
N ILE A 172 3.54 -26.07 -27.71
CA ILE A 172 3.34 -25.11 -26.61
C ILE A 172 3.08 -23.67 -27.10
N LEU A 173 3.32 -23.37 -28.38
CA LEU A 173 3.13 -22.02 -28.97
C LEU A 173 2.14 -22.01 -30.14
N SER A 174 1.11 -22.85 -30.09
CA SER A 174 -0.05 -22.73 -30.98
C SER A 174 -0.98 -21.61 -30.49
N ARG A 175 -0.88 -20.46 -31.15
CA ARG A 175 -1.93 -19.45 -31.42
C ARG A 175 -3.10 -19.38 -30.41
N SER A 176 -3.08 -18.37 -29.53
CA SER A 176 -4.31 -17.71 -29.08
C SER A 176 -4.31 -16.25 -29.55
N GLY A 177 -4.62 -16.09 -30.83
CA GLY A 177 -5.13 -14.85 -31.39
C GLY A 177 -6.57 -15.08 -31.80
N ARG A 178 -7.50 -14.68 -30.94
CA ARG A 178 -8.80 -14.03 -31.22
C ARG A 178 -9.26 -13.38 -29.93
#